data_AF-A0A3M0DPG4-F1
#
_entry.id   AF-A0A3M0DPG4-F1
#
_cell.length_a   1.000
_cell.length_b   1.000
_cell.length_c   1.000
_cell.angle_alpha   90.00
_cell.angle_beta   90.00
_cell.angle_gamma   90.00
#
_symmetry.space_group_name_H-M   'P 1'
#
loop_
_entity.id
_entity.type
_entity.pdbx_description
1 polymer ?
#
loop_
_entity_poly.entity_id
_entity_poly.type
_entity_poly.pdbx_seq_one_letter_code
_entity_poly.pdbx_strand_id
1 'polypeptide(L)'
;MSETDRRITVVAVVVLVVAVPLLWGVADVRTAQAADAKQADLVETTVSTRQAPADYDGDGVSDSTDRCPTRPETTNGFQDGDGCPDVVETTGAS
;
A
#
# COMPACT_ATOMS: atom_id res chain seq x y z
N MET A 1 51.62 13.37 31.10
CA MET A 1 50.26 12.82 31.26
C MET A 1 50.41 11.37 31.67
N SER A 2 50.01 11.02 32.89
CA SER A 2 50.34 9.72 33.51
C SER A 2 49.53 8.58 32.90
N GLU A 3 50.16 7.41 32.71
CA GLU A 3 49.56 6.17 32.20
C GLU A 3 48.27 5.79 32.96
N THR A 4 48.22 6.13 34.26
CA THR A 4 47.08 5.91 35.14
C THR A 4 45.86 6.76 34.76
N ASP A 5 46.09 8.01 34.34
CA ASP A 5 45.02 8.95 33.97
C ASP A 5 44.31 8.47 32.70
N ARG A 6 45.08 8.08 31.68
CA ARG A 6 44.57 7.49 30.43
C ARG A 6 43.73 6.23 30.68
N ARG A 7 44.16 5.35 31.59
CA ARG A 7 43.43 4.12 31.94
C ARG A 7 42.10 4.44 32.63
N ILE A 8 42.09 5.43 33.52
CA ILE A 8 40.86 5.89 34.19
C ILE A 8 39.90 6.50 33.16
N THR A 9 40.39 7.32 32.23
CA THR A 9 39.54 7.90 31.17
C THR A 9 38.92 6.81 30.29
N VAL A 10 39.69 5.80 29.88
CA VAL A 10 39.18 4.71 29.03
C VAL A 10 38.13 3.89 29.78
N VAL A 11 38.37 3.54 31.05
CA VAL A 11 37.40 2.80 31.86
C VAL A 11 36.13 3.62 32.09
N ALA A 12 36.25 4.92 32.39
CA ALA A 12 35.11 5.80 32.58
C ALA A 12 34.27 5.94 31.30
N VAL A 13 34.91 6.11 30.14
CA VAL A 13 34.22 6.16 28.85
C VAL A 13 33.49 4.82 28.61
N VAL A 14 34.17 3.68 28.74
CA VAL A 14 33.55 2.36 28.52
C VAL A 14 32.35 2.12 29.44
N VAL A 15 32.43 2.49 30.72
CA VAL A 15 31.31 2.39 31.67
C VAL A 15 30.14 3.29 31.22
N LEU A 16 30.42 4.53 30.79
CA LEU A 16 29.40 5.48 30.34
C LEU A 16 28.70 5.05 29.04
N VAL A 17 29.41 4.44 28.08
CA VAL A 17 28.79 4.05 26.79
C VAL A 17 28.19 2.65 26.80
N VAL A 18 28.64 1.76 27.70
CA VAL A 18 28.21 0.35 27.70
C VAL A 18 27.35 0.01 28.91
N ALA A 19 27.80 0.34 30.12
CA ALA A 19 27.09 -0.07 31.33
C ALA A 19 25.89 0.83 31.65
N VAL A 20 26.01 2.15 31.42
CA VAL A 20 24.92 3.10 31.69
C VAL A 20 23.67 2.84 30.82
N PRO A 21 23.76 2.59 29.50
CA PRO A 21 22.59 2.25 28.69
C PRO A 21 21.95 0.91 29.09
N LEU A 22 22.74 -0.07 29.50
CA LEU A 22 22.23 -1.37 29.97
C LEU A 22 21.50 -1.26 31.31
N LEU A 23 21.99 -0.42 32.23
CA LEU A 23 21.36 -0.19 33.54
C LEU A 23 20.09 0.65 33.46
N TRP A 24 19.98 1.55 32.47
CA TRP A 24 18.80 2.39 32.24
C TRP A 24 17.78 1.77 31.28
N GLY A 25 17.99 0.52 30.84
CA GLY A 25 17.03 -0.22 30.03
C GLY A 25 16.90 0.28 28.58
N VAL A 26 17.96 0.88 28.02
CA VAL A 26 18.00 1.29 26.60
C VAL A 26 18.39 0.10 25.69
N ALA A 27 17.74 -1.04 25.88
CA ALA A 27 17.54 -2.01 24.80
C ALA A 27 16.22 -1.58 24.15
N ASP A 28 16.17 -1.08 22.92
CA ASP A 28 16.47 -1.81 21.70
C ASP A 28 16.38 -0.84 20.51
N VAL A 29 17.44 -0.72 19.71
CA VAL A 29 17.30 -0.15 18.34
C VAL A 29 16.66 -1.17 17.38
N ARG A 30 16.45 -2.42 17.81
CA ARG A 30 15.95 -3.51 16.94
C ARG A 30 14.58 -4.12 17.30
N THR A 31 13.85 -3.64 18.30
CA THR A 31 12.45 -4.08 18.54
C THR A 31 11.41 -3.17 17.89
N ALA A 32 11.81 -2.14 17.14
CA ALA A 32 10.90 -1.29 16.38
C ALA A 32 10.32 -1.92 15.10
N GLN A 33 10.54 -3.22 14.84
CA GLN A 33 10.10 -3.90 13.59
C GLN A 33 8.94 -4.89 13.80
N ALA A 34 8.26 -4.88 14.95
CA ALA A 34 7.08 -5.72 15.19
C ALA A 34 5.74 -5.10 14.69
N ALA A 35 5.78 -3.97 13.97
CA ALA A 35 4.59 -3.30 13.43
C ALA A 35 4.31 -3.60 11.94
N ASP A 36 5.09 -4.49 11.30
CA ASP A 36 5.09 -4.65 9.84
C ASP A 36 3.88 -5.44 9.29
N ALA A 37 3.21 -6.26 10.11
CA ALA A 37 2.07 -7.05 9.64
C ALA A 37 0.81 -6.23 9.31
N LYS A 38 0.71 -4.98 9.77
CA LYS A 38 -0.44 -4.10 9.49
C LYS A 38 -0.17 -3.12 8.35
N GLN A 39 1.09 -2.96 7.93
CA GLN A 39 1.48 -2.01 6.90
C GLN A 39 1.48 -2.62 5.48
N ALA A 40 1.50 -3.94 5.35
CA ALA A 40 1.42 -4.63 4.05
C ALA A 40 0.07 -4.44 3.32
N ASP A 41 -1.03 -4.39 4.05
CA ASP A 41 -2.40 -4.28 3.50
C ASP A 41 -2.66 -2.91 2.81
N LEU A 42 -2.07 -1.84 3.36
CA LEU A 42 -2.17 -0.50 2.80
C LEU A 42 -1.29 -0.32 1.57
N VAL A 43 -0.17 -1.05 1.48
CA VAL A 43 0.73 -0.99 0.32
C VAL A 43 0.12 -1.72 -0.87
N GLU A 44 -0.53 -2.87 -0.67
CA GLU A 44 -1.25 -3.57 -1.75
C GLU A 44 -2.38 -2.70 -2.32
N THR A 45 -3.15 -2.04 -1.45
CA THR A 45 -4.22 -1.11 -1.83
C THR A 45 -3.68 0.14 -2.55
N THR A 46 -2.51 0.64 -2.13
CA THR A 46 -1.86 1.82 -2.73
C THR A 46 -1.16 1.51 -4.06
N VAL A 47 -0.72 0.26 -4.27
CA VAL A 47 -0.18 -0.19 -5.57
C VAL A 47 -1.31 -0.41 -6.56
N SER A 48 -2.44 -0.96 -6.11
CA SER A 48 -3.65 -1.10 -6.92
C SER A 48 -4.19 0.27 -7.38
N THR A 49 -4.15 1.30 -6.53
CA THR A 49 -4.62 2.66 -6.86
C THR A 49 -3.65 3.50 -7.70
N ARG A 50 -2.42 3.03 -7.98
CA ARG A 50 -1.56 3.66 -9.01
C ARG A 50 -1.83 3.13 -10.41
N GLN A 51 -2.54 2.01 -10.52
CA GLN A 51 -3.05 1.52 -11.79
C GLN A 51 -4.36 2.26 -12.06
N ALA A 52 -4.51 2.83 -13.27
CA ALA A 52 -5.81 3.33 -13.69
C ALA A 52 -6.85 2.22 -13.46
N PRO A 53 -8.09 2.56 -13.03
CA PRO A 53 -9.15 1.58 -12.90
C PRO A 53 -9.17 0.70 -14.15
N ALA A 54 -9.17 -0.63 -13.98
CA ALA A 54 -9.20 -1.54 -15.13
C ALA A 54 -10.57 -1.50 -15.85
N ASP A 55 -11.54 -0.86 -15.22
CA ASP A 55 -12.91 -0.61 -15.63
C ASP A 55 -13.23 0.81 -15.13
N TYR A 56 -13.25 1.78 -16.04
CA TYR A 56 -13.31 3.21 -15.73
C TYR A 56 -14.73 3.68 -15.40
N ASP A 57 -15.76 3.09 -15.99
CA ASP A 57 -17.16 3.45 -15.74
C ASP A 57 -17.92 2.48 -14.82
N GLY A 58 -17.29 1.36 -14.47
CA GLY A 58 -17.72 0.45 -13.42
C GLY A 58 -18.84 -0.51 -13.85
N ASP A 59 -18.96 -0.79 -15.15
CA ASP A 59 -20.00 -1.66 -15.68
C ASP A 59 -19.66 -3.17 -15.65
N GLY A 60 -18.43 -3.51 -15.23
CA GLY A 60 -17.93 -4.87 -15.14
C GLY A 60 -17.19 -5.38 -16.37
N VAL A 61 -17.04 -4.55 -17.42
CA VAL A 61 -16.20 -4.80 -18.59
C VAL A 61 -14.86 -4.10 -18.38
N SER A 62 -13.76 -4.79 -18.67
CA SER A 62 -12.44 -4.14 -18.57
C SER A 62 -12.25 -3.16 -19.72
N ASP A 63 -11.72 -1.95 -19.46
CA ASP A 63 -11.40 -0.90 -20.44
C ASP A 63 -10.65 -1.42 -21.68
N SER A 64 -9.85 -2.48 -21.51
CA SER A 64 -9.11 -3.13 -22.60
C SER A 64 -9.97 -3.86 -23.64
N THR A 65 -11.17 -4.29 -23.23
CA THR A 65 -12.16 -5.02 -24.04
C THR A 65 -13.44 -4.21 -24.25
N ASP A 66 -13.63 -3.16 -23.47
CA ASP A 66 -14.74 -2.23 -23.55
C ASP A 66 -14.60 -1.30 -24.77
N ARG A 67 -15.68 -1.18 -25.55
CA ARG A 67 -15.77 -0.25 -26.68
C ARG A 67 -16.14 1.17 -26.25
N CYS A 68 -16.75 1.34 -25.08
CA CYS A 68 -17.17 2.60 -24.50
C CYS A 68 -16.62 2.79 -23.07
N PRO A 69 -15.29 2.97 -22.84
CA PRO A 69 -14.65 3.05 -21.51
C PRO A 69 -15.03 4.25 -20.61
N THR A 70 -16.07 4.98 -20.94
CA THR A 70 -16.55 6.16 -20.20
C THR A 70 -18.07 6.18 -20.07
N ARG A 71 -18.75 5.17 -20.62
CA ARG A 71 -20.21 5.11 -20.68
C ARG A 71 -20.61 3.68 -20.30
N PRO A 72 -21.18 3.49 -19.11
CA PRO A 72 -21.46 2.14 -18.64
C PRO A 72 -22.49 1.45 -19.53
N GLU A 73 -22.27 0.15 -19.76
CA GLU A 73 -23.18 -0.76 -20.42
C GLU A 73 -24.59 -0.71 -19.82
N THR A 74 -25.59 -0.92 -20.69
CA THR A 74 -26.99 -1.05 -20.29
C THR A 74 -27.48 -2.46 -20.58
N THR A 75 -27.55 -3.30 -19.56
CA THR A 75 -28.07 -4.67 -19.70
C THR A 75 -29.55 -4.66 -20.10
N ASN A 76 -29.82 -4.73 -21.40
CA ASN A 76 -31.15 -4.67 -22.00
C ASN A 76 -31.45 -5.87 -22.91
N GLY A 77 -30.51 -6.83 -22.99
CA GLY A 77 -30.62 -8.04 -23.80
C GLY A 77 -30.07 -7.90 -25.21
N PHE A 78 -29.41 -6.79 -25.54
CA PHE A 78 -28.82 -6.52 -26.84
C PHE A 78 -27.37 -6.09 -26.66
N GLN A 79 -26.46 -6.94 -27.14
CA GLN A 79 -25.00 -6.74 -27.09
C GLN A 79 -24.42 -6.39 -25.72
N ASP A 80 -25.00 -6.91 -24.62
CA ASP A 80 -24.62 -6.62 -23.22
C ASP A 80 -23.16 -7.01 -22.80
N GLY A 81 -22.28 -7.35 -23.75
CA GLY A 81 -20.88 -7.73 -23.49
C GLY A 81 -19.87 -6.94 -24.31
N ASP A 82 -20.28 -5.89 -25.03
CA ASP A 82 -19.36 -4.99 -25.72
C ASP A 82 -19.02 -3.71 -24.94
N GLY A 83 -19.69 -3.49 -23.80
CA GLY A 83 -19.42 -2.41 -22.85
C GLY A 83 -20.06 -1.07 -23.26
N CYS A 84 -20.93 -1.07 -24.27
CA CYS A 84 -21.55 0.13 -24.80
C CYS A 84 -23.06 0.19 -24.53
N PRO A 85 -23.58 1.35 -24.10
CA PRO A 85 -25.01 1.50 -23.88
C PRO A 85 -25.80 1.43 -25.19
N ASP A 86 -26.50 0.33 -25.38
CA ASP A 86 -27.38 0.10 -26.52
C ASP A 86 -28.86 0.37 -26.19
N VAL A 87 -29.69 0.45 -27.24
CA VAL A 87 -31.16 0.60 -27.10
C VAL A 87 -31.89 -0.47 -27.90
N VAL A 88 -32.69 -1.28 -27.19
CA VAL A 88 -33.70 -2.13 -27.81
C VAL A 88 -34.93 -1.29 -28.15
N GLU A 89 -34.90 -0.66 -29.33
CA GLU A 89 -36.09 -0.01 -29.89
C GLU A 89 -37.19 -1.06 -30.02
N THR A 90 -38.14 -1.05 -29.08
CA THR A 90 -39.34 -1.90 -29.09
C THR A 90 -40.31 -1.35 -30.14
N THR A 91 -39.87 -1.34 -31.41
CA THR A 91 -40.72 -0.99 -32.54
C THR A 91 -41.67 -2.16 -32.78
N GLY A 92 -42.90 -2.06 -32.28
CA GLY A 92 -43.95 -3.00 -32.66
C GLY A 92 -45.17 -3.14 -31.74
N ALA A 93 -45.36 -2.33 -30.71
CA ALA A 93 -46.61 -2.29 -29.95
C ALA A 93 -47.28 -0.92 -30.10
N SER A 94 -47.88 -0.69 -31.27
CA SER A 94 -48.94 0.30 -31.47
C SER A 94 -49.89 -0.22 -32.55
#